data_AF-A0AAE1EG07-F1
#
_entry.id   AF-A0AAE1EG07-F1
#
_cell.length_a   1.000
_cell.length_b   1.000
_cell.length_c   1.000
_cell.angle_alpha   90.00
_cell.angle_beta   90.00
_cell.angle_gamma   90.00
#
_symmetry.space_group_name_H-M   'P 1'
#
loop_
_entity.id
_entity.type
_entity.pdbx_description
1 polymer ?
#
loop_
_entity_poly.entity_id
_entity_poly.type
_entity_poly.pdbx_seq_one_letter_code
_entity_poly.pdbx_strand_id
1 'polypeptide(L)'
;MAEFRQPGEGREEGFPSVLVASLQSLTSSLDDLQKRVEEKDVDVCVVTQKKAKGWDGVNIPGYSLWKGQGKGNIALFVRDDITSTRLPIQVPESLDALWGVEGTYSQEPDSGVVIVGDFKDFPEHRLPPELNLEQVGTRPTQRHDAADTIIITNLARHYRRPKSLKPFTSAAHRPVIWIPK
;
A
#
# COMPACT_ATOMS: atom_id res chain seq x y z
N MET A 1 1.65 -15.08 -20.97
CA MET A 1 0.21 -14.78 -20.78
C MET A 1 0.04 -14.43 -19.31
N ALA A 2 -0.59 -13.31 -18.98
CA ALA A 2 -0.85 -12.97 -17.58
C ALA A 2 -2.11 -13.71 -17.15
N GLU A 3 -2.01 -14.59 -16.16
CA GLU A 3 -3.18 -15.19 -15.52
C GLU A 3 -3.98 -14.05 -14.87
N PHE A 4 -5.19 -13.84 -15.38
CA PHE A 4 -6.17 -12.96 -14.78
C PHE A 4 -6.92 -13.76 -13.73
N ARG A 5 -6.93 -13.26 -12.48
CA ARG A 5 -7.81 -13.78 -11.42
C ARG A 5 -9.25 -13.43 -11.78
N GLN A 6 -10.17 -14.37 -11.57
CA GLN A 6 -11.59 -14.01 -11.45
C GLN A 6 -11.80 -13.28 -10.12
N PRO A 7 -12.68 -12.27 -10.07
CA PRO A 7 -12.98 -11.56 -8.82
C PRO A 7 -13.45 -12.55 -7.75
N GLY A 8 -12.70 -12.64 -6.65
CA GLY A 8 -12.98 -13.56 -5.54
C GLY A 8 -12.23 -14.89 -5.52
N GLU A 9 -11.62 -15.35 -6.63
CA GLU A 9 -10.82 -16.58 -6.63
C GLU A 9 -9.39 -16.32 -6.10
N GLY A 10 -9.09 -16.86 -4.92
CA GLY A 10 -7.76 -16.83 -4.32
C GLY A 10 -7.61 -16.00 -3.04
N ARG A 11 -8.69 -15.72 -2.31
CA ARG A 11 -8.61 -15.25 -0.91
C ARG A 11 -8.25 -16.39 0.06
N GLU A 12 -7.45 -17.37 -0.37
CA GLU A 12 -7.22 -18.65 0.32
C GLU A 12 -6.52 -18.50 1.69
N GLU A 13 -5.84 -17.39 1.95
CA GLU A 13 -5.18 -17.14 3.24
C GLU A 13 -5.81 -16.01 4.09
N GLY A 14 -6.95 -15.43 3.68
CA GLY A 14 -7.62 -14.38 4.48
C GLY A 14 -6.90 -13.02 4.56
N PHE A 15 -5.79 -12.84 3.82
CA PHE A 15 -5.05 -11.58 3.75
C PHE A 15 -5.44 -10.73 2.51
N PRO A 16 -5.40 -9.39 2.59
CA PRO A 16 -5.70 -8.52 1.45
C PRO A 16 -4.52 -8.38 0.49
N SER A 17 -4.78 -8.33 -0.81
CA SER A 17 -3.84 -7.84 -1.81
C SER A 17 -3.60 -6.33 -1.68
N VAL A 18 -2.36 -5.91 -1.89
CA VAL A 18 -1.93 -4.53 -1.69
C VAL A 18 -1.32 -3.98 -2.97
N LEU A 19 -1.84 -2.87 -3.46
CA LEU A 19 -1.22 -2.07 -4.52
C LEU A 19 -0.59 -0.84 -3.89
N VAL A 20 0.67 -0.55 -4.19
CA VAL A 20 1.34 0.67 -3.78
C VAL A 20 1.73 1.51 -4.98
N ALA A 21 1.36 2.79 -4.95
CA ALA A 21 1.54 3.73 -6.03
C ALA A 21 2.12 5.06 -5.52
N SER A 22 3.32 5.43 -5.98
CA SER A 22 3.83 6.79 -5.81
C SER A 22 3.45 7.63 -7.03
N LEU A 23 2.56 8.61 -6.82
CA LEU A 23 1.98 9.45 -7.85
C LEU A 23 2.51 10.89 -7.71
N GLN A 24 2.82 11.53 -8.83
CA GLN A 24 3.15 12.97 -8.79
C GLN A 24 1.91 13.83 -8.51
N SER A 25 0.78 13.42 -9.06
CA SER A 25 -0.54 14.02 -8.87
C SER A 25 -1.60 12.94 -9.00
N LEU A 26 -2.54 12.90 -8.05
CA LEU A 26 -3.61 11.92 -8.01
C LEU A 26 -4.71 12.31 -8.97
N THR A 27 -5.03 13.61 -9.07
CA THR A 27 -6.07 14.09 -9.98
C THR A 27 -5.76 13.74 -11.43
N SER A 28 -4.49 13.79 -11.85
CA SER A 28 -4.10 13.41 -13.22
C SER A 28 -3.90 11.90 -13.43
N SER A 29 -3.88 11.11 -12.35
CA SER A 29 -3.70 9.65 -12.39
C SER A 29 -4.93 8.89 -11.92
N LEU A 30 -6.04 9.56 -11.59
CA LEU A 30 -7.17 8.93 -10.92
C LEU A 30 -7.81 7.86 -11.79
N ASP A 31 -8.07 8.17 -13.06
CA ASP A 31 -8.67 7.22 -14.01
C ASP A 31 -7.77 5.99 -14.22
N ASP A 32 -6.45 6.22 -14.38
CA ASP A 32 -5.49 5.13 -14.51
C ASP A 32 -5.39 4.27 -13.24
N LEU A 33 -5.49 4.91 -12.06
CA LEU A 33 -5.46 4.25 -10.76
C LEU A 33 -6.71 3.40 -10.57
N GLN A 34 -7.90 3.97 -10.82
CA GLN A 34 -9.18 3.27 -10.75
C GLN A 34 -9.18 2.03 -11.64
N LYS A 35 -8.82 2.21 -12.91
CA LYS A 35 -8.70 1.12 -13.86
C LYS A 35 -7.73 0.05 -13.38
N ARG A 36 -6.59 0.44 -12.79
CA ARG A 36 -5.61 -0.53 -12.30
C ARG A 36 -6.10 -1.30 -11.09
N VAL A 37 -6.77 -0.63 -10.16
CA VAL A 37 -7.37 -1.23 -8.97
C VAL A 37 -8.44 -2.26 -9.37
N GLU A 38 -9.28 -1.90 -10.34
CA GLU A 38 -10.31 -2.78 -10.89
C GLU A 38 -9.71 -3.96 -11.68
N GLU A 39 -8.82 -3.71 -12.66
CA GLU A 39 -8.18 -4.76 -13.48
C GLU A 39 -7.36 -5.77 -12.67
N LYS A 40 -6.95 -5.40 -11.46
CA LYS A 40 -6.13 -6.24 -10.58
C LYS A 40 -6.90 -6.78 -9.38
N ASP A 41 -8.18 -6.43 -9.23
CA ASP A 41 -9.01 -6.80 -8.08
C ASP A 41 -8.30 -6.56 -6.74
N VAL A 42 -7.80 -5.34 -6.56
CA VAL A 42 -6.96 -4.97 -5.42
C VAL A 42 -7.80 -4.77 -4.16
N ASP A 43 -7.40 -5.33 -3.03
CA ASP A 43 -8.13 -5.16 -1.77
C ASP A 43 -7.80 -3.81 -1.09
N VAL A 44 -6.52 -3.44 -1.09
CA VAL A 44 -6.02 -2.20 -0.49
C VAL A 44 -5.07 -1.49 -1.45
N CYS A 45 -5.35 -0.24 -1.80
CA CYS A 45 -4.46 0.59 -2.59
C CYS A 45 -3.86 1.73 -1.75
N VAL A 46 -2.54 1.71 -1.57
CA VAL A 46 -1.77 2.77 -0.92
C VAL A 46 -1.25 3.73 -1.97
N VAL A 47 -1.59 5.00 -1.84
CA VAL A 47 -1.10 6.07 -2.71
C VAL A 47 -0.22 7.01 -1.90
N THR A 48 0.98 7.25 -2.39
CA THR A 48 1.87 8.31 -1.88
C THR A 48 2.04 9.41 -2.92
N GLN A 49 2.25 10.63 -2.46
CA GLN A 49 2.45 11.81 -3.32
C GLN A 49 3.56 12.70 -2.79
N LYS A 50 4.24 13.40 -3.69
CA LYS A 50 5.25 14.38 -3.30
C LYS A 50 4.65 15.64 -2.62
N LYS A 51 3.37 15.95 -2.89
CA LYS A 51 2.66 17.12 -2.34
C LYS A 51 1.20 16.77 -2.03
N ALA A 52 0.80 17.01 -0.79
CA ALA A 52 -0.54 16.79 -0.25
C ALA A 52 -1.55 17.82 -0.77
N LYS A 53 -1.92 17.73 -2.05
CA LYS A 53 -2.99 18.55 -2.63
C LYS A 53 -3.96 17.67 -3.41
N GLY A 54 -5.25 17.93 -3.23
CA GLY A 54 -6.29 17.37 -4.10
C GLY A 54 -6.82 16.00 -3.70
N TRP A 55 -6.97 15.74 -2.40
CA TRP A 55 -7.74 14.57 -1.93
C TRP A 55 -9.25 14.82 -1.93
N ASP A 56 -9.69 16.07 -2.08
CA ASP A 56 -11.10 16.43 -2.06
C ASP A 56 -11.77 16.06 -3.38
N GLY A 57 -12.92 15.39 -3.29
CA GLY A 57 -13.63 14.86 -4.46
C GLY A 57 -13.00 13.60 -5.07
N VAL A 58 -11.90 13.08 -4.50
CA VAL A 58 -11.33 11.82 -4.96
C VAL A 58 -12.13 10.65 -4.40
N ASN A 59 -12.60 9.80 -5.31
CA ASN A 59 -13.36 8.60 -4.99
C ASN A 59 -12.95 7.47 -5.95
N ILE A 60 -12.89 6.25 -5.45
CA ILE A 60 -12.81 5.03 -6.25
C ILE A 60 -14.06 4.22 -5.88
N PRO A 61 -14.98 3.94 -6.82
CA PRO A 61 -16.20 3.20 -6.52
C PRO A 61 -15.90 1.85 -5.83
N GLY A 62 -16.57 1.58 -4.71
CA GLY A 62 -16.37 0.37 -3.90
C GLY A 62 -15.19 0.43 -2.94
N TYR A 63 -14.59 1.61 -2.72
CA TYR A 63 -13.49 1.81 -1.77
C TYR A 63 -13.73 3.00 -0.87
N SER A 64 -13.35 2.81 0.38
CA SER A 64 -13.28 3.83 1.42
C SER A 64 -11.90 4.50 1.42
N LEU A 65 -11.88 5.84 1.43
CA LEU A 65 -10.66 6.64 1.44
C LEU A 65 -10.20 6.99 2.87
N TRP A 66 -8.99 6.57 3.21
CA TRP A 66 -8.31 6.86 4.47
C TRP A 66 -7.11 7.77 4.24
N LYS A 67 -7.21 9.04 4.63
CA LYS A 67 -6.10 10.00 4.50
C LYS A 67 -5.05 9.79 5.61
N GLY A 68 -3.78 9.78 5.24
CA GLY A 68 -2.61 9.77 6.12
C GLY A 68 -2.65 10.87 7.18
N GLN A 69 -2.14 10.58 8.38
CA GLN A 69 -1.77 11.60 9.36
C GLN A 69 -0.35 12.11 9.09
N GLY A 70 -0.02 13.33 9.52
CA GLY A 70 1.28 13.96 9.25
C GLY A 70 1.25 14.88 8.03
N LYS A 71 2.22 14.75 7.10
CA LYS A 71 2.35 15.65 5.93
C LYS A 71 1.20 15.58 4.93
N GLY A 72 0.26 14.65 5.10
CA GLY A 72 -0.93 14.50 4.24
C GLY A 72 -0.63 13.95 2.85
N ASN A 73 0.57 13.41 2.64
CA ASN A 73 1.07 12.95 1.35
C ASN A 73 0.66 11.51 1.02
N ILE A 74 -0.04 10.83 1.91
CA ILE A 74 -0.43 9.43 1.75
C ILE A 74 -1.94 9.28 1.92
N ALA A 75 -2.53 8.38 1.16
CA ALA A 75 -3.84 7.84 1.45
C ALA A 75 -3.94 6.36 1.12
N LEU A 76 -4.93 5.71 1.72
CA LEU A 76 -5.30 4.34 1.43
C LEU A 76 -6.72 4.32 0.88
N PHE A 77 -6.93 3.55 -0.18
CA PHE A 77 -8.25 3.12 -0.62
C PHE A 77 -8.41 1.68 -0.16
N VAL A 78 -9.40 1.42 0.70
CA VAL A 78 -9.70 0.09 1.23
C VAL A 78 -11.03 -0.35 0.67
N ARG A 79 -11.12 -1.54 0.09
CA ARG A 79 -12.37 -2.03 -0.48
C ARG A 79 -13.45 -2.09 0.60
N ASP A 80 -14.68 -1.71 0.25
CA ASP A 80 -15.77 -1.52 1.22
C ASP A 80 -16.23 -2.81 1.92
N ASP A 81 -15.91 -3.98 1.36
CA ASP A 81 -16.16 -5.29 1.98
C ASP A 81 -15.09 -5.70 3.01
N ILE A 82 -14.07 -4.86 3.24
CA ILE A 82 -13.02 -5.06 4.24
C ILE A 82 -13.25 -4.14 5.42
N THR A 83 -13.43 -4.74 6.60
CA THR A 83 -13.45 -3.99 7.86
C THR A 83 -12.06 -3.39 8.10
N SER A 84 -12.00 -2.06 8.26
CA SER A 84 -10.77 -1.35 8.54
C SER A 84 -10.97 -0.36 9.69
N THR A 85 -9.97 -0.28 10.57
CA THR A 85 -9.98 0.57 11.74
C THR A 85 -8.73 1.42 11.77
N ARG A 86 -8.87 2.72 12.02
CA ARG A 86 -7.72 3.60 12.27
C ARG A 86 -7.19 3.33 13.68
N LEU A 87 -5.94 2.89 13.77
CA LEU A 87 -5.28 2.74 15.06
C LEU A 87 -4.94 4.13 15.64
N PRO A 88 -5.06 4.33 16.97
CA PRO A 88 -4.78 5.61 17.62
C PRO A 88 -3.26 5.84 17.81
N ILE A 89 -2.47 5.60 16.76
CA ILE A 89 -1.01 5.73 16.81
C ILE A 89 -0.61 7.10 16.29
N GLN A 90 0.21 7.82 17.07
CA GLN A 90 0.81 9.06 16.62
C GLN A 90 1.92 8.76 15.61
N VAL A 91 1.67 9.10 14.34
CA VAL A 91 2.69 9.03 13.29
C VAL A 91 3.69 10.17 13.49
N PRO A 92 4.99 9.90 13.69
CA PRO A 92 5.99 10.95 13.78
C PRO A 92 5.98 11.84 12.54
N GLU A 93 6.18 13.16 12.69
CA GLU A 93 6.15 14.12 11.56
C GLU A 93 7.17 13.80 10.44
N SER A 94 8.22 13.06 10.78
CA SER A 94 9.24 12.61 9.83
C SER A 94 8.80 11.44 8.97
N LEU A 95 7.73 10.73 9.33
CA LEU A 95 7.26 9.53 8.65
C LEU A 95 5.95 9.81 7.92
N ASP A 96 5.94 9.44 6.65
CA ASP A 96 4.71 9.34 5.89
C ASP A 96 4.19 7.90 6.08
N ALA A 97 3.22 7.76 7.01
CA ALA A 97 2.34 6.61 7.33
C ALA A 97 2.81 5.46 8.25
N LEU A 98 1.87 5.07 9.12
CA LEU A 98 1.81 3.81 9.88
C LEU A 98 0.34 3.34 9.90
N TRP A 99 0.05 2.15 9.40
CA TRP A 99 -1.28 1.54 9.48
C TRP A 99 -1.16 0.05 9.80
N GLY A 100 -1.97 -0.43 10.76
CA GLY A 100 -2.17 -1.85 10.99
C GLY A 100 -3.44 -2.30 10.27
N VAL A 101 -3.37 -3.43 9.58
CA VAL A 101 -4.56 -4.10 9.06
C VAL A 101 -4.83 -5.26 10.01
N GLU A 102 -5.96 -5.21 10.72
CA GLU A 102 -6.44 -6.34 11.50
C GLU A 102 -7.21 -7.25 10.57
N GLY A 103 -6.67 -8.45 10.31
CA GLY A 103 -7.37 -9.46 9.53
C GLY A 103 -8.58 -9.95 10.33
N THR A 104 -9.78 -9.85 9.77
CA THR A 104 -11.03 -10.24 10.43
C THR A 104 -11.31 -11.76 10.43
N TYR A 105 -10.33 -12.61 10.09
CA TYR A 105 -10.59 -14.03 9.79
C TYR A 105 -9.93 -15.07 10.71
N SER A 106 -9.22 -14.73 11.79
CA SER A 106 -8.74 -15.74 12.75
C SER A 106 -8.83 -15.30 14.21
N GLN A 107 -9.09 -16.27 15.08
CA GLN A 107 -9.24 -16.12 16.54
C GLN A 107 -7.89 -16.22 17.30
N GLU A 108 -6.81 -15.72 16.71
CA GLU A 108 -5.44 -15.79 17.25
C GLU A 108 -4.78 -14.40 17.12
N PRO A 109 -3.70 -14.06 17.85
CA PRO A 109 -3.09 -12.72 17.93
C PRO A 109 -2.35 -12.27 16.64
N ASP A 110 -2.82 -12.67 15.48
CA ASP A 110 -2.24 -12.51 14.13
C ASP A 110 -2.52 -11.13 13.51
N SER A 111 -2.24 -10.05 14.24
CA SER A 111 -2.30 -8.70 13.67
C SER A 111 -1.12 -8.46 12.71
N GLY A 112 -1.45 -8.06 11.48
CA GLY A 112 -0.48 -7.75 10.43
C GLY A 112 -0.10 -6.28 10.42
N VAL A 113 1.19 -5.99 10.56
CA VAL A 113 1.71 -4.62 10.41
C VAL A 113 2.26 -4.49 9.00
N VAL A 114 1.79 -3.49 8.25
CA VAL A 114 2.34 -3.15 6.94
C VAL A 114 2.64 -1.66 6.93
N ILE A 115 3.94 -1.33 6.93
CA ILE A 115 4.44 0.02 6.80
C ILE A 115 4.78 0.24 5.34
N VAL A 116 4.16 1.24 4.73
CA VAL A 116 4.32 1.55 3.31
C VAL A 116 4.61 3.02 3.16
N GLY A 117 5.69 3.35 2.45
CA GLY A 117 6.05 4.73 2.20
C GLY A 117 7.16 4.89 1.17
N ASP A 118 7.29 6.11 0.68
CA ASP A 118 8.47 6.57 -0.03
C ASP A 118 9.46 7.11 1.00
N PHE A 119 10.26 6.22 1.58
CA PHE A 119 11.21 6.59 2.62
C PHE A 119 12.58 6.85 2.00
N LYS A 120 13.02 8.10 2.09
CA LYS A 120 14.41 8.47 1.77
C LYS A 120 15.37 8.05 2.88
N ASP A 121 14.94 8.22 4.13
CA ASP A 121 15.71 7.93 5.34
C ASP A 121 14.86 7.10 6.31
N PHE A 122 14.59 5.82 5.97
CA PHE A 122 13.82 4.95 6.86
C PHE A 122 14.68 4.55 8.07
N PRO A 123 14.28 4.87 9.32
CA PRO A 123 15.09 4.57 10.49
C PRO A 123 14.84 3.12 10.94
N GLU A 124 15.34 2.14 10.18
CA GLU A 124 15.19 0.69 10.46
C GLU A 124 15.50 0.34 11.93
N HIS A 125 16.53 0.98 12.50
CA HIS A 125 16.97 0.82 13.89
C HIS A 125 15.97 1.27 14.97
N ARG A 126 14.88 1.97 14.60
CA ARG A 126 13.85 2.43 15.53
C ARG A 126 12.62 1.53 15.58
N LEU A 127 12.57 0.49 14.75
CA LEU A 127 11.47 -0.46 14.79
C LEU A 127 11.65 -1.42 15.98
N PRO A 128 10.57 -1.72 16.74
CA PRO A 128 10.64 -2.71 17.80
C PRO A 128 11.04 -4.08 17.24
N PRO A 129 12.11 -4.71 17.73
CA PRO A 129 12.57 -6.00 17.22
C PRO A 129 11.52 -7.12 17.45
N GLU A 130 10.72 -6.98 18.50
CA GLU A 130 9.59 -7.86 18.87
C GLU A 130 8.58 -8.06 17.72
N LEU A 131 8.44 -7.06 16.83
CA LEU A 131 7.46 -7.10 15.74
C LEU A 131 7.92 -7.97 14.56
N ASN A 132 9.16 -8.45 14.52
CA ASN A 132 9.69 -9.27 13.43
C ASN A 132 9.42 -8.66 12.04
N LEU A 133 9.67 -7.35 11.91
CA LEU A 133 9.41 -6.61 10.68
C LEU A 133 10.52 -6.86 9.65
N GLU A 134 10.11 -7.24 8.45
CA GLU A 134 10.99 -7.47 7.31
C GLU A 134 10.65 -6.51 6.16
N GLN A 135 11.67 -6.02 5.45
CA GLN A 135 11.46 -5.26 4.22
C GLN A 135 11.16 -6.23 3.06
N VAL A 136 9.98 -6.10 2.45
CA VAL A 136 9.50 -6.92 1.34
C VAL A 136 9.47 -6.05 0.09
N GLY A 137 10.61 -5.84 -0.54
CA GLY A 137 10.71 -5.01 -1.75
C GLY A 137 12.14 -4.82 -2.25
N THR A 138 12.30 -4.68 -3.56
CA THR A 138 13.61 -4.48 -4.21
C THR A 138 13.96 -3.01 -4.38
N ARG A 139 15.16 -2.62 -3.94
CA ARG A 139 15.93 -1.47 -4.47
C ARG A 139 16.20 -1.67 -5.98
N PRO A 140 16.30 -0.63 -6.84
CA PRO A 140 15.43 0.51 -7.03
C PRO A 140 14.50 0.36 -8.25
N THR A 141 13.35 1.04 -8.24
CA THR A 141 12.38 1.06 -9.37
C THR A 141 12.70 2.08 -10.48
N GLN A 142 13.80 2.84 -10.36
CA GLN A 142 14.41 3.64 -11.42
C GLN A 142 15.94 3.52 -11.41
N ARG A 143 16.55 3.54 -12.60
CA ARG A 143 17.97 3.88 -12.75
C ARG A 143 18.13 5.36 -12.39
N HIS A 144 18.87 5.64 -11.32
CA HIS A 144 19.54 6.92 -11.00
C HIS A 144 18.94 7.94 -10.02
N ASP A 145 17.79 7.78 -9.37
CA ASP A 145 17.50 8.66 -8.22
C ASP A 145 16.57 8.04 -7.17
N ALA A 146 16.97 8.22 -5.91
CA ALA A 146 16.46 7.53 -4.73
C ALA A 146 15.09 8.06 -4.27
N ALA A 147 14.09 7.18 -4.36
CA ALA A 147 12.80 7.24 -3.69
C ALA A 147 12.06 5.93 -4.00
N ASP A 148 12.41 4.87 -3.27
CA ASP A 148 11.84 3.55 -3.44
C ASP A 148 10.62 3.40 -2.52
N THR A 149 9.53 2.89 -3.08
CA THR A 149 8.43 2.40 -2.27
C THR A 149 8.91 1.22 -1.43
N ILE A 150 9.00 1.41 -0.12
CA ILE A 150 9.37 0.37 0.82
C ILE A 150 8.09 -0.18 1.44
N ILE A 151 7.98 -1.50 1.46
CA ILE A 151 7.00 -2.24 2.24
C ILE A 151 7.76 -2.93 3.36
N ILE A 152 7.39 -2.67 4.61
CA ILE A 152 7.98 -3.30 5.80
C ILE A 152 6.86 -3.97 6.59
N THR A 153 7.02 -5.25 6.92
CA THR A 153 5.92 -6.03 7.47
C THR A 153 6.37 -7.28 8.21
N ASN A 154 5.56 -7.75 9.15
CA ASN A 154 5.68 -9.06 9.79
C ASN A 154 4.96 -10.17 9.00
N LEU A 155 4.30 -9.83 7.88
CA LEU A 155 3.52 -10.75 7.06
C LEU A 155 4.29 -11.29 5.85
N ALA A 156 5.60 -11.06 5.75
CA ALA A 156 6.39 -11.38 4.55
C ALA A 156 6.20 -12.84 4.07
N ARG A 157 6.05 -13.78 5.00
CA ARG A 157 5.84 -15.21 4.71
C ARG A 157 4.46 -15.55 4.13
N HIS A 158 3.44 -14.72 4.36
CA HIS A 158 2.05 -14.91 3.89
C HIS A 158 1.81 -14.31 2.50
N TYR A 159 2.81 -13.62 1.94
CA TYR A 159 2.70 -12.99 0.65
C TYR A 159 3.76 -13.50 -0.33
N ARG A 160 3.43 -13.42 -1.61
CA ARG A 160 4.40 -13.61 -2.70
C ARG A 160 5.35 -12.42 -2.74
N ARG A 161 6.48 -12.57 -3.41
CA ARG A 161 7.38 -11.42 -3.65
C ARG A 161 6.62 -10.31 -4.40
N PRO A 162 6.73 -9.04 -3.97
CA PRO A 162 6.07 -7.93 -4.65
C PRO A 162 6.51 -7.83 -6.10
N LYS A 163 5.57 -7.47 -6.97
CA LYS A 163 5.77 -7.38 -8.42
C LYS A 163 5.58 -5.94 -8.89
N SER A 164 6.58 -5.38 -9.56
CA SER A 164 6.43 -4.09 -10.22
C SER A 164 5.50 -4.19 -11.43
N LEU A 165 4.62 -3.21 -11.57
CA LEU A 165 3.70 -3.07 -12.68
C LEU A 165 4.17 -1.98 -13.66
N LYS A 166 3.43 -1.83 -14.77
CA LYS A 166 3.65 -0.70 -15.69
C LYS A 166 3.38 0.63 -14.97
N PRO A 167 4.19 1.67 -15.20
CA PRO A 167 3.98 2.99 -14.61
C PRO A 167 2.62 3.56 -15.02
N PHE A 168 2.09 4.44 -14.18
CA PHE A 168 0.95 5.28 -14.56
C PHE A 168 1.40 6.37 -15.53
N THR A 169 0.47 6.91 -16.32
CA THR A 169 0.79 7.88 -17.38
C THR A 169 1.53 9.11 -16.85
N SER A 170 1.27 9.54 -15.61
CA SER A 170 1.94 10.67 -14.96
C SER A 170 2.82 10.28 -13.75
N ALA A 171 3.21 9.01 -13.61
CA ALA A 171 4.06 8.57 -12.49
C ALA A 171 5.50 8.30 -12.95
N ALA A 172 6.46 8.89 -12.24
CA ALA A 172 7.87 8.54 -12.39
C ALA A 172 8.16 7.13 -11.85
N HIS A 173 7.45 6.71 -10.80
CA HIS A 173 7.67 5.44 -10.13
C HIS A 173 6.74 4.34 -10.66
N ARG A 174 7.25 3.11 -10.67
CA ARG A 174 6.44 1.94 -11.02
C ARG A 174 5.62 1.52 -9.81
N PRO A 175 4.30 1.36 -9.93
CA PRO A 175 3.51 0.79 -8.86
C PRO A 175 3.94 -0.66 -8.58
N VAL A 176 3.76 -1.08 -7.35
CA VAL A 176 4.09 -2.43 -6.88
C VAL A 176 2.82 -3.11 -6.38
N ILE A 177 2.57 -4.34 -6.82
CA ILE A 177 1.49 -5.17 -6.29
C ILE A 177 2.07 -6.28 -5.42
N TRP A 178 1.42 -6.53 -4.29
CA TRP A 178 1.80 -7.52 -3.30
C TRP A 178 0.58 -8.38 -3.01
N ILE A 179 0.68 -9.67 -3.34
CA ILE A 179 -0.47 -10.59 -3.35
C ILE A 179 -0.18 -11.71 -2.33
N PRO A 180 -1.17 -12.11 -1.52
CA PRO A 180 -1.09 -13.28 -0.66
C PRO A 180 -0.66 -14.54 -1.42
N LYS A 181 -0.11 -15.54 -0.72
CA LYS A 181 0.33 -16.79 -1.34
C LYS A 181 -0.83 -17.59 -1.91
#